data_AF-A0A1V5JF26-F1
#
_entry.id   AF-A0A1V5JF26-F1
#
_cell.length_a   1.000
_cell.length_b   1.000
_cell.length_c   1.000
_cell.angle_alpha   90.00
_cell.angle_beta   90.00
_cell.angle_gamma   90.00
#
_symmetry.space_group_name_H-M   'P 1'
#
loop_
_entity.id
_entity.type
_entity.pdbx_description
1 polymer ?
#
loop_
_entity_poly.entity_id
_entity_poly.type
_entity_poly.pdbx_seq_one_letter_code
_entity_poly.pdbx_strand_id
1 'polypeptide(L)'
;MTHDYTMGYHDEPGFRAGIARPFPFYDLATERATGLTVVPFQVMDVTLRKYMHLQPEAALEVIRTLIAATRDAGGLFVSIWHNTSLNECNGWEGWRALFEEMLLMQKA
;
A
#
# COMPACT_ATOMS: atom_id res chain seq x y z
N MET A 1 -9.65 -19.99 -0.83
CA MET A 1 -9.09 -18.62 -0.79
C MET A 1 -9.97 -17.75 -1.68
N THR A 2 -10.56 -16.68 -1.14
CA THR A 2 -11.52 -15.82 -1.87
C THR A 2 -10.99 -14.42 -2.15
N HIS A 3 -9.85 -14.05 -1.55
CA HIS A 3 -9.23 -12.75 -1.70
C HIS A 3 -7.72 -12.91 -1.92
N ASP A 4 -7.17 -12.07 -2.80
CA ASP A 4 -5.74 -11.91 -3.05
C ASP A 4 -5.30 -10.48 -2.69
N TYR A 5 -4.16 -10.36 -2.02
CA TYR A 5 -3.58 -9.08 -1.58
C TYR A 5 -2.15 -8.88 -2.13
N THR A 6 -1.82 -9.57 -3.24
CA THR A 6 -0.46 -9.55 -3.80
C THR A 6 -0.30 -8.51 -4.92
N MET A 7 -1.40 -7.90 -5.36
CA MET A 7 -1.42 -6.90 -6.43
C MET A 7 -0.89 -5.53 -5.97
N GLY A 8 0.41 -5.33 -6.10
CA GLY A 8 1.07 -4.04 -5.94
C GLY A 8 2.48 -4.09 -6.53
N TYR A 9 3.15 -2.96 -6.58
CA TYR A 9 4.57 -2.91 -6.96
C TYR A 9 5.45 -3.20 -5.75
N HIS A 10 6.58 -3.86 -5.98
CA HIS A 10 7.52 -4.21 -4.91
C HIS A 10 8.54 -3.10 -4.64
N ASP A 11 8.83 -2.28 -5.64
CA ASP A 11 9.95 -1.36 -5.75
C ASP A 11 9.54 0.11 -5.94
N GLU A 12 8.25 0.37 -6.19
CA GLU A 12 7.67 1.71 -6.25
C GLU A 12 6.28 1.78 -5.57
N PRO A 13 5.88 2.93 -5.03
CA PRO A 13 4.52 3.16 -4.57
C PRO A 13 3.59 3.48 -5.75
N GLY A 14 2.31 3.10 -5.65
CA GLY A 14 1.31 3.51 -6.63
C GLY A 14 0.20 2.49 -6.88
N PHE A 15 -0.58 2.71 -7.94
CA PHE A 15 -1.78 1.95 -8.26
C PHE A 15 -1.49 0.96 -9.39
N ARG A 16 -0.88 -0.20 -9.08
CA ARG A 16 -0.49 -1.21 -10.10
C ARG A 16 -1.63 -1.67 -11.00
N ALA A 17 -2.84 -1.77 -10.44
CA ALA A 17 -4.03 -2.15 -11.20
C ALA A 17 -4.73 -0.96 -11.88
N GLY A 18 -4.21 0.26 -11.75
CA GLY A 18 -4.86 1.50 -12.21
C GLY A 18 -6.14 1.86 -11.44
N ILE A 19 -6.49 1.09 -10.42
CA ILE A 19 -7.70 1.23 -9.62
C ILE A 19 -7.37 1.15 -8.13
N ALA A 20 -8.09 1.93 -7.33
CA ALA A 20 -7.96 2.00 -5.88
C ALA A 20 -9.11 1.27 -5.16
N ARG A 21 -9.67 0.21 -5.73
CA ARG A 21 -10.80 -0.54 -5.15
C ARG A 21 -10.61 -2.04 -5.37
N PRO A 22 -11.12 -2.90 -4.47
CA PRO A 22 -11.20 -4.33 -4.73
C PRO A 22 -12.01 -4.63 -6.00
N PHE A 23 -11.57 -5.63 -6.76
CA PHE A 23 -12.25 -6.05 -7.99
C PHE A 23 -12.16 -7.58 -8.19
N PRO A 24 -13.14 -8.20 -8.88
CA PRO A 24 -13.03 -9.61 -9.25
C PRO A 24 -11.88 -9.85 -10.22
N PHE A 25 -11.07 -10.88 -9.98
CA PHE A 25 -10.06 -11.33 -10.94
C PHE A 25 -10.74 -11.79 -12.23
N TYR A 26 -10.26 -11.28 -13.37
CA TYR A 26 -10.77 -11.63 -14.68
C TYR A 26 -9.85 -12.65 -15.34
N ASP A 27 -10.38 -13.83 -15.62
CA ASP A 27 -9.68 -14.87 -16.35
C ASP A 27 -9.86 -14.65 -17.86
N LEU A 28 -8.76 -14.27 -18.52
CA LEU A 28 -8.71 -14.02 -19.96
C LEU A 28 -8.90 -15.31 -20.79
N ALA A 29 -8.51 -16.48 -20.28
CA ALA A 29 -8.66 -17.73 -21.03
C ALA A 29 -10.14 -18.14 -21.14
N THR A 30 -10.94 -17.79 -20.14
CA THR A 30 -12.38 -18.10 -20.11
C THR A 30 -13.27 -16.90 -20.36
N GLU A 31 -12.69 -15.70 -20.52
CA GLU A 31 -13.38 -14.41 -20.68
C GLU A 31 -14.43 -14.17 -19.59
N ARG A 32 -14.05 -14.43 -18.33
CA ARG A 32 -14.98 -14.37 -17.19
C ARG A 32 -14.35 -13.80 -15.94
N ALA A 33 -15.14 -12.99 -15.24
CA ALA A 33 -14.85 -12.67 -13.84
C ALA A 33 -15.01 -13.93 -12.98
N THR A 34 -14.05 -14.14 -12.08
CA THR A 34 -14.02 -15.26 -11.14
C THR A 34 -14.59 -14.84 -9.77
N GLY A 35 -14.75 -15.80 -8.87
CA GLY A 35 -15.09 -15.53 -7.46
C GLY A 35 -13.91 -15.03 -6.61
N LEU A 36 -12.70 -14.91 -7.18
CA LEU A 36 -11.53 -14.40 -6.48
C LEU A 36 -11.53 -12.87 -6.53
N THR A 37 -11.46 -12.20 -5.39
CA THR A 37 -11.35 -10.74 -5.31
C THR A 37 -9.89 -10.32 -5.15
N VAL A 38 -9.39 -9.45 -6.03
CA VAL A 38 -8.09 -8.82 -5.90
C VAL A 38 -8.25 -7.53 -5.10
N VAL A 39 -7.47 -7.37 -4.04
CA VAL A 39 -7.37 -6.16 -3.23
C VAL A 39 -5.98 -5.55 -3.43
N PRO A 40 -5.85 -4.52 -4.28
CA PRO A 40 -4.55 -3.93 -4.55
C PRO A 40 -4.05 -3.09 -3.37
N PHE A 41 -2.73 -3.08 -3.16
CA PHE A 41 -2.06 -2.21 -2.20
C PHE A 41 -1.23 -1.12 -2.90
N GLN A 42 -1.11 0.03 -2.26
CA GLN A 42 -0.45 1.20 -2.86
C GLN A 42 0.97 1.42 -2.36
N VAL A 43 1.30 0.92 -1.17
CA VAL A 43 2.60 1.21 -0.55
C VAL A 43 3.02 0.12 0.42
N MET A 44 4.33 -0.08 0.51
CA MET A 44 4.98 -0.99 1.46
C MET A 44 6.20 -0.30 2.08
N ASP A 45 6.41 -0.52 3.37
CA ASP A 45 7.55 0.00 4.14
C ASP A 45 8.92 -0.28 3.50
N VAL A 46 9.14 -1.51 3.05
CA VAL A 46 10.38 -1.94 2.39
C VAL A 46 10.59 -1.22 1.06
N THR A 47 9.52 -0.93 0.31
CA THR A 47 9.57 -0.13 -0.93
C THR A 47 10.16 1.25 -0.66
N LEU A 48 9.57 1.97 0.29
CA LEU A 48 9.98 3.32 0.65
C LEU A 48 11.42 3.36 1.18
N ARG A 49 11.79 2.41 2.05
CA ARG A 49 13.12 2.41 2.67
C ARG A 49 14.21 1.85 1.76
N LYS A 50 14.03 0.63 1.25
CA LYS A 50 15.12 -0.15 0.63
C LYS A 50 15.27 0.13 -0.85
N TYR A 51 14.17 0.37 -1.55
CA TYR A 51 14.19 0.60 -3.00
C TYR A 51 14.27 2.09 -3.33
N MET A 52 13.53 2.93 -2.60
CA MET A 52 13.55 4.39 -2.82
C MET A 52 14.52 5.15 -1.92
N HIS A 53 15.14 4.49 -0.93
CA HIS A 53 16.11 5.10 0.00
C HIS A 53 15.57 6.32 0.76
N LEU A 54 14.26 6.35 1.04
CA LEU A 54 13.63 7.47 1.73
C LEU A 54 13.86 7.43 3.24
N GLN A 55 13.99 8.62 3.82
CA GLN A 55 13.86 8.85 5.26
C GLN A 55 12.37 8.95 5.65
N PRO A 56 12.02 8.72 6.94
CA PRO A 56 10.63 8.68 7.39
C PRO A 56 9.79 9.89 6.98
N GLU A 57 10.34 11.10 7.05
CA GLU A 57 9.63 12.34 6.72
C GLU A 57 9.27 12.41 5.23
N ALA A 58 10.19 12.00 4.35
CA ALA A 58 9.92 11.96 2.91
C ALA A 58 8.94 10.83 2.54
N ALA A 59 9.05 9.69 3.22
CA ALA A 59 8.13 8.57 3.07
C ALA A 59 6.70 8.92 3.51
N LEU A 60 6.54 9.73 4.56
CA LEU A 60 5.25 10.24 5.01
C LEU A 60 4.55 11.08 3.93
N GLU A 61 5.28 11.94 3.21
CA GLU A 61 4.70 12.77 2.15
C GLU A 61 4.23 11.95 0.94
N VAL A 62 4.96 10.87 0.61
CA VAL A 62 4.51 9.88 -0.38
C VAL A 62 3.19 9.25 0.06
N ILE A 63 3.13 8.77 1.31
CA ILE A 63 1.94 8.15 1.89
C ILE A 63 0.76 9.12 1.91
N ARG A 64 0.98 10.38 2.33
CA ARG A 64 -0.04 11.44 2.33
C ARG A 64 -0.64 11.63 0.94
N THR A 65 0.21 11.69 -0.09
CA THR A 65 -0.22 11.85 -1.48
C THR A 65 -1.09 10.68 -1.95
N LEU A 66 -0.68 9.45 -1.63
CA LEU A 66 -1.45 8.25 -1.99
C LEU A 66 -2.81 8.19 -1.27
N ILE A 67 -2.84 8.55 0.02
CA ILE A 67 -4.08 8.62 0.80
C ILE A 67 -5.03 9.64 0.19
N ALA A 68 -4.55 10.84 -0.14
CA ALA A 68 -5.35 11.90 -0.75
C ALA A 68 -5.91 11.45 -2.10
N ALA A 69 -5.06 10.96 -3.01
CA ALA A 69 -5.49 10.46 -4.32
C ALA A 69 -6.51 9.32 -4.21
N THR A 70 -6.32 8.42 -3.25
CA THR A 70 -7.26 7.32 -2.99
C THR A 70 -8.61 7.86 -2.49
N ARG A 71 -8.60 8.83 -1.57
CA ARG A 71 -9.81 9.46 -1.02
C ARG A 71 -10.58 10.22 -2.10
N ASP A 72 -9.89 10.98 -2.93
CA ASP A 72 -10.48 11.75 -4.03
C ASP A 72 -11.15 10.83 -5.06
N ALA A 73 -10.59 9.63 -5.28
CA ALA A 73 -11.20 8.59 -6.12
C ALA A 73 -12.33 7.79 -5.39
N GLY A 74 -12.57 8.04 -4.10
CA GLY A 74 -13.46 7.24 -3.27
C GLY A 74 -13.03 5.77 -3.15
N GLY A 75 -11.73 5.52 -3.14
CA GLY A 75 -11.12 4.20 -3.08
C GLY A 75 -10.81 3.71 -1.67
N LEU A 76 -10.20 2.52 -1.60
CA LEU A 76 -9.65 1.88 -0.41
C LEU A 76 -8.12 2.00 -0.44
N PHE A 77 -7.57 2.71 0.53
CA PHE A 77 -6.12 2.78 0.72
C PHE A 77 -5.65 1.55 1.50
N VAL A 78 -4.66 0.83 0.97
CA VAL A 78 -4.08 -0.37 1.57
C VAL A 78 -2.56 -0.25 1.58
N SER A 79 -1.97 -0.49 2.75
CA SER A 79 -0.52 -0.44 2.99
C SER A 79 -0.01 -1.73 3.60
N ILE A 80 1.22 -2.13 3.27
CA ILE A 80 1.89 -3.31 3.84
C ILE A 80 3.02 -2.86 4.77
N TRP A 81 3.07 -3.46 5.95
CA TRP A 81 4.08 -3.21 6.98
C TRP A 81 4.61 -4.52 7.55
N HIS A 82 5.92 -4.61 7.72
CA HIS A 82 6.60 -5.73 8.36
C HIS A 82 6.83 -5.43 9.83
N ASN A 83 6.66 -6.42 10.72
CA ASN A 83 6.93 -6.22 12.15
C ASN A 83 8.35 -5.73 12.45
N THR A 84 9.31 -6.10 11.59
CA THR A 84 10.70 -5.67 11.70
C THR A 84 10.91 -4.21 11.36
N SER A 85 10.02 -3.54 10.63
CA SER A 85 10.10 -2.09 10.40
C SER A 85 9.53 -1.27 11.54
N LEU A 86 8.75 -1.89 12.43
CA LEU A 86 8.11 -1.22 13.56
C LEU A 86 8.89 -1.38 14.87
N ASN A 87 10.07 -2.01 14.83
CA ASN A 87 10.86 -2.30 16.03
C ASN A 87 11.91 -1.23 16.38
N GLU A 88 12.01 -0.16 15.60
CA GLU A 88 12.94 0.98 15.84
C GLU A 88 14.42 0.56 15.88
N CYS A 89 14.80 -0.47 15.12
CA CYS A 89 16.16 -0.99 15.06
C CYS A 89 16.60 -1.30 13.62
N ASN A 90 17.91 -1.49 13.40
CA ASN A 90 18.47 -1.92 12.11
C ASN A 90 18.15 -0.96 10.96
N GLY A 91 18.18 0.35 11.22
CA GLY A 91 17.89 1.39 10.24
C GLY A 91 16.40 1.63 10.01
N TRP A 92 15.54 1.18 10.93
CA TRP A 92 14.09 1.44 10.95
C TRP A 92 13.70 2.46 12.03
N GLU A 93 14.65 3.22 12.55
CA GLU A 93 14.39 4.30 13.50
C GLU A 93 13.46 5.35 12.84
N GLY A 94 12.40 5.75 13.55
CA GLY A 94 11.36 6.67 13.10
C GLY A 94 10.22 6.04 12.30
N TRP A 95 10.30 4.77 11.91
CA TRP A 95 9.29 4.15 11.05
C TRP A 95 8.02 3.74 11.79
N ARG A 96 8.08 3.46 13.10
CA ARG A 96 6.88 3.28 13.91
C ARG A 96 6.08 4.58 14.00
N ALA A 97 6.76 5.70 14.22
CA ALA A 97 6.12 7.01 14.27
C ALA A 97 5.41 7.34 12.95
N LEU A 98 6.08 7.07 11.82
CA LEU A 98 5.47 7.19 10.49
C LEU A 98 4.21 6.32 10.37
N PHE A 99 4.27 5.05 10.79
CA PHE A 99 3.12 4.15 10.74
C PHE A 99 1.94 4.68 11.57
N GLU A 100 2.22 5.18 12.78
CA GLU A 100 1.21 5.79 13.65
C GLU A 100 0.60 7.06 13.02
N GLU A 101 1.41 7.93 12.41
CA GLU A 101 0.93 9.10 11.69
C GLU A 101 0.04 8.72 10.50
N MET A 102 0.42 7.69 9.73
CA MET A 102 -0.41 7.14 8.66
C MET A 102 -1.79 6.70 9.17
N LEU A 103 -1.84 6.01 10.32
CA LEU A 103 -3.11 5.61 10.93
C LEU A 103 -3.95 6.80 11.39
N LEU A 104 -3.34 7.85 11.93
CA LEU A 104 -4.05 9.07 12.33
C LEU A 104 -4.71 9.77 11.13
N MET A 105 -4.06 9.78 9.96
CA MET A 105 -4.62 10.35 8.73
C MET A 105 -5.89 9.63 8.24
N GLN A 106 -6.16 8.40 8.67
CA GLN A 106 -7.36 7.63 8.28
C GLN A 106 -8.58 7.89 9.18
N LYS A 107 -8.44 8.61 10.30
CA LYS A 107 -9.53 8.83 11.27
C LYS A 107 -10.45 10.02 10.96
N ALA A 108 -10.28 10.65 9.79
CA ALA A 108 -10.99 11.86 9.38
C ALA A 108 -11.96 11.59 8.22
#